data_AF-A0A210PTT1-F1
#
_entry.id   AF-A0A210PTT1-F1
#
_cell.length_a   1.000
_cell.length_b   1.000
_cell.length_c   1.000
_cell.angle_alpha   90.00
_cell.angle_beta   90.00
_cell.angle_gamma   90.00
#
_symmetry.space_group_name_H-M   'P 1'
#
loop_
_entity.id
_entity.type
_entity.pdbx_description
1 polymer ?
#
loop_
_entity_poly.entity_id
_entity_poly.type
_entity_poly.pdbx_seq_one_letter_code
_entity_poly.pdbx_strand_id
1 'polypeptide(L)'
;MSSVCPCLYHNYILHLKYYQFNDQASSQKKTAMSDPDVLRSEIQKLVDRTKTVQKDIDNLKNSGHDVTELKKHMDMMHQYNEIKDVGQMVLGRISELDGVRTRDLYSEYGLDIND
;
A
#
# COMPACT_ATOMS: atom_id res chain seq x y z
N MET A 1 8.35 -19.83 10.36
CA MET A 1 7.27 -18.97 10.88
C MET A 1 7.35 -17.66 10.14
N SER A 2 6.57 -17.53 9.08
CA SER A 2 6.61 -16.40 8.14
C SER A 2 6.02 -15.18 8.83
N SER A 3 6.86 -14.23 9.21
CA SER A 3 6.46 -12.97 9.85
C SER A 3 5.82 -12.08 8.78
N VAL A 4 4.50 -12.18 8.61
CA VAL A 4 3.76 -11.30 7.70
C VAL A 4 3.62 -9.94 8.39
N CYS A 5 4.29 -8.92 7.83
CA CYS A 5 4.31 -7.57 8.37
C CYS A 5 2.85 -7.04 8.55
N PRO A 6 2.46 -6.49 9.72
CA PRO A 6 1.09 -6.08 10.00
C PRO A 6 0.50 -5.06 9.01
N CYS A 7 1.36 -4.26 8.36
CA CYS A 7 0.97 -3.25 7.36
C CYS A 7 0.46 -3.87 6.04
N LEU A 8 1.00 -5.02 5.62
CA LEU A 8 0.52 -5.77 4.45
C LEU A 8 -0.87 -6.37 4.71
N TYR A 9 -1.13 -6.82 5.94
CA TYR A 9 -2.45 -7.32 6.32
C TYR A 9 -3.49 -6.21 6.32
N HIS A 10 -3.13 -5.01 6.80
CA HIS A 10 -4.04 -3.87 6.81
C HIS A 10 -4.47 -3.43 5.39
N ASN A 11 -3.51 -3.35 4.45
CA ASN A 11 -3.80 -2.98 3.07
C ASN A 11 -4.61 -4.07 2.33
N TYR A 12 -4.30 -5.35 2.55
CA TYR A 12 -5.07 -6.45 1.99
C TYR A 12 -6.52 -6.50 2.53
N ILE A 13 -6.72 -6.24 3.82
CA ILE A 13 -8.05 -6.17 4.44
C ILE A 13 -8.85 -4.96 3.94
N LEU A 14 -8.22 -3.81 3.71
CA LEU A 14 -8.87 -2.65 3.09
C LEU A 14 -9.31 -2.95 1.65
N HIS A 15 -8.45 -3.60 0.87
CA HIS A 15 -8.78 -4.03 -0.49
C HIS A 15 -9.92 -5.05 -0.52
N LEU A 16 -9.92 -6.05 0.39
CA LEU A 16 -11.00 -7.02 0.52
C LEU A 16 -12.34 -6.36 0.94
N LYS A 17 -12.30 -5.41 1.89
CA LYS A 17 -13.49 -4.66 2.30
C LYS A 17 -14.05 -3.80 1.16
N TYR A 18 -13.19 -3.20 0.33
CA TYR A 18 -13.61 -2.44 -0.85
C TYR A 18 -14.34 -3.31 -1.87
N TYR A 19 -13.85 -4.53 -2.13
CA TYR A 19 -14.50 -5.48 -3.04
C TYR A 19 -15.85 -5.99 -2.51
N GLN A 20 -15.95 -6.33 -1.21
CA GLN A 20 -17.20 -6.82 -0.61
C GLN A 20 -18.30 -5.74 -0.56
N PHE A 21 -17.93 -4.47 -0.37
CA PHE A 21 -18.89 -3.36 -0.32
C PHE A 21 -19.54 -3.10 -1.69
N ASN A 22 -18.77 -3.25 -2.78
CA ASN A 22 -19.27 -3.07 -4.15
C ASN A 22 -20.20 -4.21 -4.60
N ASP A 23 -20.05 -5.43 -4.07
CA ASP A 23 -20.90 -6.59 -4.38
C ASP A 23 -22.33 -6.45 -3.79
N GLN A 24 -22.46 -5.80 -2.63
CA GLN A 24 -23.76 -5.51 -2.01
C GLN A 24 -24.53 -4.40 -2.74
N ALA A 25 -23.84 -3.42 -3.33
CA ALA A 25 -24.45 -2.37 -4.15
C ALA A 25 -25.06 -2.91 -5.45
N SER A 26 -24.53 -4.01 -6.00
CA SER A 26 -25.11 -4.71 -7.17
C SER A 26 -26.38 -5.49 -6.87
N SER A 27 -26.61 -5.91 -5.61
CA SER A 27 -27.74 -6.78 -5.29
C SER A 27 -29.07 -6.03 -5.10
N GLN A 28 -29.04 -4.72 -4.84
CA GLN A 28 -30.26 -3.89 -4.73
C GLN A 28 -30.82 -3.41 -6.08
N LYS A 29 -30.06 -3.53 -7.19
CA LYS A 29 -30.44 -2.99 -8.51
C LYS A 29 -31.26 -3.94 -9.40
N LYS A 30 -31.43 -5.20 -8.97
CA LYS A 30 -32.02 -6.28 -9.80
C LYS A 30 -33.55 -6.19 -9.99
N THR A 31 -34.27 -5.33 -9.28
CA THR A 31 -35.74 -5.31 -9.30
C THR A 31 -36.38 -4.22 -10.17
N ALA A 32 -35.61 -3.45 -10.96
CA ALA A 32 -36.16 -2.38 -11.81
C ALA A 32 -35.75 -2.44 -13.29
N MET A 33 -35.37 -3.61 -13.81
CA MET A 33 -34.92 -3.80 -15.19
C MET A 33 -35.93 -4.63 -16.01
N SER A 34 -36.89 -4.00 -16.67
CA SER A 34 -37.64 -4.64 -17.77
C SER A 34 -37.94 -3.73 -18.96
N ASP A 35 -37.27 -2.58 -19.08
CA ASP A 35 -37.39 -1.69 -20.23
C ASP A 35 -36.06 -1.65 -21.01
N PRO A 36 -36.03 -2.08 -22.29
CA PRO A 36 -34.83 -2.07 -23.12
C PRO A 36 -34.22 -0.68 -23.31
N ASP A 37 -34.99 0.41 -23.21
CA ASP A 37 -34.46 1.77 -23.37
C ASP A 37 -33.77 2.28 -22.10
N VAL A 38 -34.28 1.89 -20.92
CA VAL A 38 -33.61 2.15 -19.64
C VAL A 38 -32.27 1.41 -19.59
N LEU A 39 -32.23 0.18 -20.07
CA LEU A 39 -30.99 -0.61 -20.19
C LEU A 39 -29.98 0.01 -21.15
N ARG A 40 -30.43 0.49 -22.32
CA ARG A 40 -29.56 1.20 -23.28
C ARG A 40 -28.98 2.48 -22.68
N SER A 41 -29.79 3.26 -21.98
CA SER A 41 -29.34 4.47 -21.27
C SER A 41 -28.30 4.15 -20.20
N GLU A 42 -28.50 3.05 -19.46
CA GLU A 42 -27.57 2.61 -18.43
C GLU A 42 -26.26 2.08 -18.99
N ILE A 43 -26.30 1.29 -20.06
CA ILE A 43 -25.12 0.86 -20.81
C ILE A 43 -24.34 2.07 -21.30
N GLN A 44 -25.02 3.08 -21.87
CA GLN A 44 -24.35 4.29 -22.35
C GLN A 44 -23.65 5.05 -21.22
N LYS A 45 -24.33 5.21 -20.07
CA LYS A 45 -23.72 5.83 -18.87
C LYS A 45 -22.49 5.05 -18.39
N LEU A 46 -22.52 3.72 -18.41
CA LEU A 46 -21.38 2.89 -18.03
C LEU A 46 -20.23 3.02 -19.02
N VAL A 47 -20.51 3.08 -20.31
CA VAL A 47 -19.50 3.30 -21.36
C VAL A 47 -18.83 4.66 -21.17
N ASP A 48 -19.60 5.71 -20.92
CA ASP A 48 -19.07 7.06 -20.75
C ASP A 48 -18.22 7.16 -19.46
N ARG A 49 -18.67 6.53 -18.37
CA ARG A 49 -17.86 6.43 -17.14
C ARG A 49 -16.57 5.66 -17.37
N THR A 50 -16.60 4.57 -18.13
CA THR A 50 -15.41 3.78 -18.46
C THR A 50 -14.40 4.61 -19.26
N LYS A 51 -14.88 5.41 -20.23
CA LYS A 51 -14.04 6.31 -21.02
C LYS A 51 -13.39 7.40 -20.18
N THR A 52 -14.14 8.02 -19.28
CA THR A 52 -13.60 9.05 -18.36
C THR A 52 -12.52 8.45 -17.47
N VAL A 53 -12.80 7.30 -16.84
CA VAL A 53 -11.84 6.62 -15.97
C VAL A 53 -10.58 6.19 -16.75
N GLN A 54 -10.73 5.72 -17.98
CA GLN A 54 -9.58 5.37 -18.83
C GLN A 54 -8.71 6.61 -19.13
N LYS A 55 -9.34 7.74 -19.43
CA LYS A 55 -8.63 9.01 -19.65
C LYS A 55 -7.88 9.47 -18.39
N ASP A 56 -8.48 9.31 -17.22
CA ASP A 56 -7.82 9.64 -15.95
C ASP A 56 -6.62 8.72 -15.67
N ILE A 57 -6.75 7.43 -15.97
CA ILE A 57 -5.64 6.47 -15.90
C ILE A 57 -4.50 6.89 -16.85
N ASP A 58 -4.81 7.26 -18.08
CA ASP A 58 -3.80 7.66 -19.06
C ASP A 58 -3.11 8.98 -18.67
N ASN A 59 -3.86 9.93 -18.11
CA ASN A 59 -3.31 11.18 -17.56
C ASN A 59 -2.36 10.91 -16.38
N LEU A 60 -2.72 10.01 -15.45
CA LEU A 60 -1.89 9.64 -14.31
C LEU A 60 -0.62 8.89 -14.73
N LYS A 61 -0.71 8.06 -15.77
CA LYS A 61 0.48 7.41 -16.36
C LYS A 61 1.40 8.43 -17.01
N ASN A 62 0.85 9.40 -17.73
CA ASN A 62 1.62 10.46 -18.41
C ASN A 62 2.24 11.48 -17.44
N SER A 63 1.70 11.63 -16.22
CA SER A 63 2.32 12.44 -15.16
C SER A 63 3.51 11.74 -14.46
N GLY A 64 3.93 10.58 -14.95
CA GLY A 64 5.11 9.86 -14.46
C GLY A 64 4.89 9.02 -13.22
N HIS A 65 3.64 8.82 -12.78
CA HIS A 65 3.33 7.93 -11.66
C HIS A 65 3.29 6.48 -12.13
N ASP A 66 4.47 5.89 -12.35
CA ASP A 66 4.58 4.45 -12.57
C ASP A 66 4.38 3.72 -11.24
N VAL A 67 3.34 2.88 -11.16
CA VAL A 67 3.05 2.01 -10.00
C VAL A 67 4.27 1.15 -9.64
N THR A 68 5.12 0.86 -10.62
CA THR A 68 6.37 0.12 -10.46
C THR A 68 7.41 0.87 -9.62
N GLU A 69 7.46 2.20 -9.71
CA GLU A 69 8.33 3.05 -8.88
C GLU A 69 7.85 3.06 -7.43
N LEU A 70 6.53 3.11 -7.20
CA LEU A 70 5.97 3.03 -5.85
C LEU A 70 6.30 1.69 -5.17
N LYS A 71 6.18 0.57 -5.90
CA LYS A 71 6.58 -0.75 -5.39
C LYS A 71 8.08 -0.79 -5.07
N LYS A 72 8.91 -0.23 -5.94
CA LYS A 72 10.36 -0.14 -5.72
C LYS A 72 10.70 0.67 -4.47
N HIS A 73 9.98 1.78 -4.20
CA HIS A 73 10.17 2.55 -2.99
C HIS A 73 9.71 1.80 -1.73
N MET A 74 8.61 1.03 -1.81
CA MET A 74 8.18 0.15 -0.71
C MET A 74 9.25 -0.91 -0.41
N ASP A 75 9.76 -1.57 -1.45
CA ASP A 75 10.79 -2.60 -1.30
C ASP A 75 12.10 -2.03 -0.73
N MET A 76 12.49 -0.82 -1.14
CA MET A 76 13.69 -0.13 -0.62
C MET A 76 13.54 0.23 0.86
N MET A 77 12.37 0.73 1.28
CA MET A 77 12.10 1.04 2.68
C MET A 77 12.11 -0.22 3.55
N HIS A 78 11.58 -1.34 3.06
CA HIS A 78 11.64 -2.62 3.78
C HIS A 78 13.07 -3.13 3.92
N GLN A 79 13.86 -3.11 2.85
CA GLN A 79 15.26 -3.52 2.90
C GLN A 79 16.10 -2.64 3.83
N TYR A 80 15.87 -1.32 3.81
CA TYR A 80 16.54 -0.39 4.72
C TYR A 80 16.19 -0.71 6.19
N ASN A 81 14.90 -0.84 6.50
CA ASN A 81 14.45 -1.12 7.86
C ASN A 81 14.95 -2.48 8.37
N GLU A 82 14.96 -3.52 7.53
CA GLU A 82 15.50 -4.83 7.92
C GLU A 82 16.98 -4.77 8.30
N ILE A 83 17.80 -4.07 7.50
CA ILE A 83 19.23 -3.88 7.80
C ILE A 83 19.41 -3.04 9.06
N LYS A 84 18.62 -1.97 9.22
CA LYS A 84 18.63 -1.10 10.40
C LYS A 84 18.30 -1.88 11.67
N ASP A 85 17.24 -2.69 11.65
CA ASP A 85 16.80 -3.49 12.79
C ASP A 85 17.88 -4.50 13.22
N VAL A 86 18.52 -5.18 12.25
CA VAL A 86 19.65 -6.08 12.53
C VAL A 86 20.83 -5.32 13.12
N GLY A 87 21.16 -4.15 12.59
CA GLY A 87 22.22 -3.28 13.13
C GLY A 87 21.94 -2.85 14.57
N GLN A 88 20.71 -2.46 14.88
CA GLN A 88 20.28 -2.11 16.23
C GLN A 88 20.32 -3.29 17.20
N MET A 89 19.96 -4.50 16.74
CA MET A 89 20.11 -5.71 17.56
C MET A 89 21.57 -5.95 17.92
N VAL A 90 22.49 -5.83 16.96
CA VAL A 90 23.93 -6.00 17.20
C VAL A 90 24.46 -4.93 18.15
N LEU A 91 24.10 -3.66 17.94
CA LEU A 91 24.47 -2.55 18.83
C LEU A 91 23.93 -2.75 20.25
N GLY A 92 22.72 -3.30 20.40
CA GLY A 92 22.17 -3.67 21.70
C GLY A 92 23.07 -4.67 22.42
N ARG A 93 23.52 -5.71 21.73
CA ARG A 93 24.41 -6.73 22.32
C ARG A 93 25.79 -6.19 22.65
N ILE A 94 26.35 -5.33 21.80
CA ILE A 94 27.63 -4.64 22.08
C ILE A 94 27.48 -3.77 23.34
N SER A 95 26.38 -3.01 23.44
CA SER A 95 26.11 -2.17 24.61
C SER A 95 26.00 -2.96 25.91
N GLU A 96 25.39 -4.14 25.86
CA GLU A 96 25.30 -5.06 27.02
C GLU A 96 26.68 -5.60 27.45
N LEU A 97 27.54 -5.93 26.49
CA LEU A 97 28.88 -6.48 26.75
C LEU A 97 29.84 -5.42 27.30
N ASP A 98 29.80 -4.22 26.74
CA ASP A 98 30.68 -3.12 27.13
C ASP A 98 30.16 -2.35 28.36
N GLY A 99 28.94 -2.63 28.80
CA GLY A 99 28.29 -1.94 29.93
C GLY A 99 27.99 -0.46 29.66
N VAL A 100 28.03 -0.06 28.39
CA VAL A 100 27.75 1.31 27.95
C VAL A 100 26.30 1.43 27.49
N ARG A 101 25.74 2.64 27.48
CA ARG A 101 24.38 2.82 26.94
C ARG A 101 24.44 2.77 25.43
N THR A 102 23.43 2.16 24.81
CA THR A 102 23.33 2.05 23.34
C THR A 102 23.44 3.42 22.66
N ARG A 103 22.90 4.49 23.26
CA ARG A 103 23.04 5.87 22.76
C ARG A 103 24.49 6.36 22.63
N ASP A 104 25.37 5.93 23.54
CA ASP A 104 26.76 6.35 23.55
C ASP A 104 27.51 5.69 22.37
N LEU A 105 27.13 4.46 21.99
CA LEU A 105 27.63 3.78 20.77
C LEU A 105 27.15 4.43 19.47
N TYR A 106 25.93 4.98 19.43
CA TYR A 106 25.47 5.71 18.23
C TYR A 106 26.40 6.87 17.90
N SER A 107 26.83 7.62 18.93
CA SER A 107 27.78 8.74 18.73
C SER A 107 29.16 8.25 18.32
N GLU A 108 29.62 7.11 18.85
CA GLU A 108 30.91 6.51 18.56
C GLU A 108 31.02 5.95 17.12
N TYR A 109 29.96 5.30 16.64
CA TYR A 109 29.88 4.78 15.27
C TYR A 109 29.40 5.81 14.23
N GLY A 110 29.19 7.07 14.64
CA GLY A 110 28.75 8.14 13.73
C GLY A 110 27.32 7.98 13.22
N LEU A 111 26.45 7.33 14.01
CA LEU A 111 25.04 7.09 13.70
C LEU A 111 24.15 8.18 14.30
N ASP A 112 23.15 8.63 13.54
CA ASP A 112 22.11 9.53 14.07
C ASP A 112 21.04 8.71 14.81
N ILE A 113 20.61 9.22 15.96
CA ILE A 113 19.55 8.63 16.78
C ILE A 113 18.17 8.98 16.24
N ASN A 114 18.07 10.01 15.39
CA ASN A 114 16.81 10.52 14.85
C ASN A 114 16.47 9.98 13.45
N ASP A 115 17.32 9.12 12.89
CA ASP A 115 17.08 8.47 11.60
C ASP A 115 16.09 7.30 11.72
#